data_AF-A0A7X3P181-F1
#
_entry.id   AF-A0A7X3P181-F1
#
_cell.length_a   1.000
_cell.length_b   1.000
_cell.length_c   1.000
_cell.angle_alpha   90.00
_cell.angle_beta   90.00
_cell.angle_gamma   90.00
#
_symmetry.space_group_name_H-M   'P 1'
#
loop_
_entity.id
_entity.type
_entity.pdbx_description
1 polymer ?
#
loop_
_entity_poly.entity_id
_entity_poly.type
_entity_poly.pdbx_seq_one_letter_code
_entity_poly.pdbx_strand_id
1 'polypeptide(L)'
;MLKYSRGFHRTALCLLVLCWRGFLTSPITLIVFGWGLAQYPYLVTPDLTFSNTAAPDAVLRPLLIVLGVGGVLWVPAFWYLYAVFKGTARKTR
;
A
#
# COMPACT_ATOMS: atom_id res chain seq x y z
N MET A 1 23.61 25.80 1.41
CA MET A 1 22.86 24.69 2.04
C MET A 1 21.33 24.76 1.87
N LEU A 2 20.76 25.45 0.86
CA LEU A 2 19.29 25.57 0.69
C LEU A 2 18.78 25.27 -0.74
N LYS A 3 19.48 24.43 -1.51
CA LYS A 3 19.11 24.10 -2.91
C LYS A 3 18.63 22.66 -3.12
N TYR A 4 18.59 21.86 -2.05
CA TYR A 4 18.22 20.44 -2.06
C TYR A 4 16.73 20.17 -1.69
N SER A 5 15.94 21.20 -1.38
CA SER A 5 14.57 21.02 -0.87
C SER A 5 13.49 21.00 -1.98
N ARG A 6 13.68 21.68 -3.12
CA ARG A 6 12.62 21.80 -4.15
C ARG A 6 12.59 20.70 -5.22
N GLY A 7 13.67 19.93 -5.41
CA GLY A 7 13.70 18.81 -6.36
C GLY A 7 12.96 17.57 -5.89
N PHE A 8 12.98 17.34 -4.57
CA PHE A 8 12.37 16.18 -3.92
C PHE A 8 10.84 16.15 -4.01
N HIS A 9 10.19 17.31 -3.97
CA HIS A 9 8.72 17.40 -4.01
C HIS A 9 8.14 17.07 -5.41
N ARG A 10 8.90 17.34 -6.48
CA ARG A 10 8.50 17.07 -7.87
C ARG A 10 8.77 15.62 -8.28
N THR A 11 9.88 15.03 -7.81
CA THR A 11 10.13 13.59 -7.99
C THR A 11 9.21 12.74 -7.12
N ALA A 12 8.81 13.23 -5.95
CA ALA A 12 7.76 12.66 -5.10
C ALA A 12 6.41 12.55 -5.77
N LEU A 13 5.93 13.65 -6.34
CA LEU A 13 4.70 13.62 -7.12
C LEU A 13 4.83 12.70 -8.35
N CYS A 14 5.95 12.76 -9.09
CA CYS A 14 6.13 11.93 -10.29
C CYS A 14 6.23 10.43 -10.00
N LEU A 15 6.91 10.02 -8.92
CA LEU A 15 7.01 8.62 -8.51
C LEU A 15 5.70 8.10 -7.92
N LEU A 16 4.95 8.92 -7.18
CA LEU A 16 3.59 8.60 -6.75
C LEU A 16 2.66 8.35 -7.96
N VAL A 17 2.73 9.21 -8.97
CA VAL A 17 1.92 9.08 -10.20
C VAL A 17 2.36 7.89 -11.07
N LEU A 18 3.66 7.61 -11.17
CA LEU A 18 4.18 6.44 -11.91
C LEU A 18 3.91 5.12 -11.18
N CYS A 19 3.99 5.10 -9.84
CA CYS A 19 3.62 3.96 -9.02
C CYS A 19 2.11 3.68 -9.13
N TRP A 20 1.27 4.73 -9.13
CA TRP A 20 -0.18 4.60 -9.35
C TRP A 20 -0.53 4.00 -10.73
N ARG A 21 0.23 4.36 -11.77
CA ARG A 21 0.04 3.83 -13.14
C ARG A 21 0.60 2.42 -13.33
N GLY A 22 1.69 2.07 -12.66
CA GLY A 22 2.29 0.73 -12.74
C GLY A 22 1.56 -0.33 -11.90
N PHE A 23 0.89 0.09 -10.81
CA PHE A 23 0.15 -0.81 -9.93
C PHE A 23 -1.03 -1.51 -10.65
N LEU A 24 -1.60 -0.87 -11.67
CA LEU A 24 -2.73 -1.39 -12.45
C LEU A 24 -2.33 -2.43 -13.51
N THR A 25 -1.06 -2.50 -13.91
CA THR A 25 -0.60 -3.34 -15.03
C THR A 25 0.09 -4.63 -14.61
N SER A 26 0.13 -4.95 -13.32
CA SER A 26 0.71 -6.22 -12.85
C SER A 26 -0.32 -7.35 -12.95
N PRO A 27 -0.14 -8.33 -13.86
CA PRO A 27 -1.10 -9.42 -14.05
C PRO A 27 -1.30 -10.25 -12.77
N ILE A 28 -0.28 -10.33 -11.92
CA ILE A 28 -0.36 -10.98 -10.60
C ILE A 28 -1.40 -10.32 -9.71
N THR A 29 -1.45 -8.99 -9.72
CA THR A 29 -2.43 -8.22 -8.93
C THR A 29 -3.84 -8.54 -9.37
N LEU A 30 -4.06 -8.67 -10.69
CA LEU A 30 -5.37 -8.99 -11.26
C LEU A 30 -5.82 -10.41 -10.90
N ILE A 31 -4.91 -11.39 -10.91
CA ILE A 31 -5.21 -12.77 -10.54
C ILE A 31 -5.57 -12.87 -9.05
N VAL A 32 -4.77 -12.26 -8.18
CA VAL A 32 -5.04 -12.24 -6.73
C VAL A 32 -6.38 -11.56 -6.43
N PHE A 33 -6.68 -10.46 -7.12
CA PHE A 33 -7.95 -9.76 -6.98
C PHE A 33 -9.14 -10.60 -7.47
N GLY A 34 -9.00 -11.24 -8.64
CA GLY A 34 -10.01 -12.14 -9.19
C GLY A 34 -10.27 -13.36 -8.31
N TRP A 35 -9.21 -13.93 -7.70
CA TRP A 35 -9.33 -15.00 -6.72
C TRP A 35 -10.09 -14.58 -5.47
N GLY A 36 -9.77 -13.43 -4.88
CA GLY A 36 -10.48 -12.91 -3.71
C GLY A 36 -11.95 -12.62 -3.99
N LEU A 37 -12.27 -12.11 -5.18
CA LEU A 37 -13.65 -11.90 -5.63
C LEU A 37 -14.42 -13.21 -5.81
N ALA A 38 -13.77 -14.26 -6.33
CA ALA A 38 -14.40 -15.56 -6.55
C ALA A 38 -14.80 -16.28 -5.24
N GLN A 39 -14.19 -15.92 -4.11
CA GLN A 39 -14.57 -16.46 -2.81
C GLN A 39 -15.86 -15.83 -2.26
N TYR A 40 -16.30 -14.65 -2.74
CA TYR A 40 -17.53 -14.04 -2.24
C TYR A 40 -18.76 -14.93 -2.58
N PRO A 41 -19.63 -15.32 -1.62
CA PRO A 41 -19.83 -14.79 -0.26
C PRO A 41 -19.26 -15.64 0.90
N TYR A 42 -18.39 -16.62 0.62
CA TYR A 42 -17.84 -17.56 1.60
C TYR A 42 -16.35 -17.34 1.83
N LEU A 43 -15.93 -17.15 3.09
CA LEU A 43 -14.51 -17.12 3.43
C LEU A 43 -13.91 -18.53 3.38
N VAL A 44 -14.64 -19.51 3.94
CA VAL A 44 -14.35 -20.96 3.85
C VAL A 44 -15.69 -21.71 3.91
N THR A 45 -15.98 -22.50 2.89
CA THR A 45 -17.18 -23.36 2.82
C THR A 45 -17.09 -24.49 3.87
N PRO A 46 -18.16 -24.88 4.59
CA PRO A 46 -19.55 -24.40 4.52
C PRO A 46 -19.99 -23.42 5.64
N ASP A 47 -19.25 -23.30 6.74
CA ASP A 47 -19.75 -22.62 7.96
C ASP A 47 -19.29 -21.16 8.15
N LEU A 48 -18.28 -20.70 7.39
CA LEU A 48 -17.70 -19.36 7.53
C LEU A 48 -18.18 -18.41 6.43
N THR A 49 -19.38 -17.86 6.63
CA THR A 49 -19.91 -16.74 5.83
C THR A 49 -19.48 -15.40 6.40
N PHE A 50 -19.38 -14.36 5.55
CA PHE A 50 -19.07 -12.99 5.99
C PHE A 50 -20.09 -12.45 7.00
N SER A 51 -21.36 -12.89 6.93
CA SER A 51 -22.41 -12.48 7.87
C SER A 51 -22.31 -13.18 9.22
N ASN A 52 -21.90 -14.45 9.24
CA ASN A 52 -21.82 -15.25 10.47
C ASN A 52 -20.47 -15.06 11.21
N THR A 53 -19.42 -14.69 10.49
CA THR A 53 -18.06 -14.53 11.04
C THR A 53 -17.69 -13.05 11.24
N ALA A 54 -18.63 -12.14 11.02
CA ALA A 54 -18.39 -10.71 11.24
C ALA A 54 -18.02 -10.47 12.72
N ALA A 55 -16.83 -9.94 12.95
CA ALA A 55 -16.42 -9.48 14.27
C ALA A 55 -17.40 -8.39 14.76
N PRO A 56 -17.59 -8.24 16.08
CA PRO A 56 -18.45 -7.20 16.64
C PRO A 56 -18.14 -5.82 16.06
N ASP A 57 -19.17 -5.03 15.73
CA ASP A 57 -19.04 -3.70 15.12
C ASP A 57 -18.07 -2.77 15.86
N ALA A 58 -18.00 -2.92 17.19
CA ALA A 58 -17.11 -2.15 18.06
C ALA A 58 -15.61 -2.38 17.77
N VAL A 59 -15.24 -3.54 17.20
CA VAL A 59 -13.86 -3.87 16.81
C VAL A 59 -13.65 -3.67 15.32
N LEU A 60 -14.66 -3.99 14.50
CA LEU A 60 -14.57 -3.88 13.05
C LEU A 60 -14.35 -2.45 12.58
N ARG A 61 -15.06 -1.47 13.16
CA ARG A 61 -14.95 -0.05 12.76
C ARG A 61 -13.57 0.54 13.07
N PRO A 62 -13.01 0.41 14.30
CA PRO A 62 -11.65 0.86 14.57
C PRO A 62 -10.62 0.15 13.70
N LEU A 63 -10.77 -1.15 13.47
CA LEU A 63 -9.85 -1.92 12.63
C LEU A 63 -9.80 -1.37 11.20
N LEU A 64 -10.96 -1.07 10.60
CA LEU A 64 -11.06 -0.45 9.28
C LEU A 64 -10.37 0.91 9.22
N ILE A 65 -10.54 1.74 10.26
CA ILE A 65 -9.89 3.05 10.37
C ILE A 65 -8.37 2.89 10.44
N VAL A 66 -7.88 2.01 11.32
CA VAL A 66 -6.44 1.75 11.48
C VAL A 66 -5.83 1.19 10.20
N LEU A 67 -6.54 0.29 9.51
CA LEU A 67 -6.09 -0.27 8.23
C LEU A 67 -5.97 0.83 7.17
N GLY A 68 -6.97 1.72 7.08
CA GLY A 68 -6.96 2.85 6.16
C GLY A 68 -5.82 3.83 6.46
N VAL A 69 -5.67 4.23 7.73
CA VAL A 69 -4.62 5.16 8.17
C VAL A 69 -3.23 4.54 7.98
N GLY A 70 -3.06 3.27 8.35
CA GLY A 70 -1.81 2.52 8.19
C GLY A 70 -1.40 2.38 6.73
N GLY A 71 -2.36 2.09 5.84
CA GLY A 71 -2.13 2.03 4.39
C GLY A 71 -1.63 3.36 3.82
N VAL A 72 -2.21 4.48 4.23
CA VAL A 72 -1.74 5.82 3.81
C VAL A 72 -0.36 6.14 4.41
N LEU A 73 -0.11 5.74 5.64
CA LEU A 73 1.15 6.00 6.34
C LEU A 73 2.33 5.16 5.81
N TRP A 74 2.08 3.99 5.23
CA TRP A 74 3.14 3.16 4.63
C TRP A 74 3.84 3.83 3.45
N VAL A 75 3.11 4.53 2.58
CA VAL A 75 3.68 5.17 1.39
C VAL A 75 4.82 6.15 1.74
N PRO A 76 4.64 7.13 2.65
CA PRO A 76 5.72 8.04 3.03
C PRO A 76 6.84 7.34 3.82
N ALA A 77 6.54 6.28 4.59
CA ALA A 77 7.54 5.54 5.34
C ALA A 77 8.50 4.78 4.40
N PHE A 78 7.97 4.05 3.42
CA PHE A 78 8.79 3.39 2.40
C PHE A 78 9.58 4.38 1.57
N TRP A 79 8.96 5.51 1.21
CA TRP A 79 9.66 6.59 0.53
C TRP A 79 10.89 7.06 1.31
N TYR A 80 10.69 7.41 2.58
CA TYR A 80 11.74 7.91 3.44
C TYR A 80 12.89 6.90 3.55
N LEU A 81 12.56 5.62 3.71
CA LEU A 81 13.52 4.54 3.78
C LEU A 81 14.37 4.44 2.49
N TYR A 82 13.74 4.48 1.31
CA TYR A 82 14.48 4.47 0.04
C TYR A 82 15.36 5.70 -0.15
N ALA A 83 14.93 6.86 0.31
CA ALA A 83 15.69 8.10 0.19
C ALA A 83 16.97 8.06 1.04
N VAL A 84 16.88 7.53 2.26
CA VAL A 84 18.03 7.41 3.18
C VAL A 84 19.07 6.45 2.62
N PHE A 85 18.67 5.27 2.14
CA PHE A 85 19.63 4.25 1.71
C PHE A 85 20.27 4.50 0.34
N LYS A 86 19.63 5.24 -0.58
CA LYS A 86 20.23 5.57 -1.89
C LYS A 86 21.19 6.77 -1.89
N GLY A 87 21.35 7.46 -0.76
CA GLY A 87 22.08 8.73 -0.67
C GLY A 87 23.62 8.64 -0.68
N THR A 88 24.23 7.47 -0.68
CA THR A 88 25.70 7.34 -0.50
C THR A 88 26.34 6.37 -1.48
N ALA A 89 26.20 6.63 -2.78
CA ALA A 89 27.15 6.10 -3.76
C ALA A 89 28.47 6.88 -3.65
N ARG A 90 29.26 6.60 -2.60
CA ARG A 90 30.60 7.17 -2.46
C ARG A 90 31.48 6.55 -3.53
N LYS A 91 31.69 7.29 -4.61
CA LYS A 91 32.64 6.96 -5.68
C LYS A 91 34.06 7.05 -5.10
N THR A 92 34.59 5.94 -4.61
CA THR A 92 36.01 5.82 -4.29
C THR A 92 36.80 5.79 -5.60
N ARG A 93 37.68 6.77 -5.74
CA ARG A 93 38.59 6.98 -6.86
C ARG A 93 39.69 5.93 -6.86
#